data_AF-A0A920R5T2-F1
#
_entry.id   AF-A0A920R5T2-F1
#
_cell.length_a   1.000
_cell.length_b   1.000
_cell.length_c   1.000
_cell.angle_alpha   90.00
_cell.angle_beta   90.00
_cell.angle_gamma   90.00
#
_symmetry.space_group_name_H-M   'P 1'
#
loop_
_entity.id
_entity.type
_entity.pdbx_description
1 polymer ?
#
loop_
_entity_poly.entity_id
_entity_poly.type
_entity_poly.pdbx_seq_one_letter_code
_entity_poly.pdbx_strand_id
1 'polypeptide(L)'
;MSLYQVQKFLYNLNRDEQMQQVFADNKNKALANYDLTDEEHAALELGDIGLLYVLGVNGQILMHYAAYLQIEWFDYLQAMRDGVDKHGPVRAGIYAMTGGGKLFAQTPPSDKGESFQ
;
A
#
# COMPACT_ATOMS: atom_id res chain seq x y z
N MET A 1 -1.51 -14.11 12.11
CA MET A 1 -1.63 -13.81 10.67
C MET A 1 -0.62 -12.72 10.35
N SER A 2 0.06 -12.81 9.21
CA SER A 2 1.35 -12.13 9.03
C SER A 2 1.35 -11.21 7.83
N LEU A 3 1.63 -9.92 8.09
CA LEU A 3 2.06 -8.92 7.12
C LEU A 3 3.07 -9.47 6.08
N TYR A 4 3.86 -10.47 6.47
CA TYR A 4 4.72 -11.21 5.55
C TYR A 4 3.98 -11.82 4.35
N GLN A 5 2.82 -12.46 4.54
CA GLN A 5 2.07 -13.11 3.47
C GLN A 5 1.53 -12.09 2.47
N VAL A 6 1.01 -10.95 2.93
CA VAL A 6 0.60 -9.84 2.07
C VAL A 6 1.78 -9.32 1.23
N GLN A 7 2.91 -9.03 1.89
CA GLN A 7 4.09 -8.54 1.18
C GLN A 7 4.67 -9.58 0.22
N LYS A 8 4.64 -10.87 0.58
CA LYS A 8 5.08 -11.97 -0.28
C LYS A 8 4.19 -12.10 -1.52
N PHE A 9 2.87 -12.00 -1.35
CA PHE A 9 1.94 -11.99 -2.46
C PHE A 9 2.23 -10.82 -3.41
N LEU A 10 2.27 -9.59 -2.89
CA LEU A 10 2.53 -8.41 -3.70
C LEU A 10 3.90 -8.44 -4.37
N TYR A 11 4.93 -8.92 -3.68
CA TYR A 11 6.27 -9.10 -4.26
C TYR A 11 6.24 -10.03 -5.48
N ASN A 12 5.53 -11.15 -5.39
CA ASN A 12 5.40 -12.09 -6.51
C ASN A 12 4.55 -11.47 -7.64
N LEU A 13 3.41 -10.88 -7.31
CA LEU A 13 2.50 -10.24 -8.28
C LEU A 13 3.21 -9.16 -9.09
N ASN A 14 4.04 -8.34 -8.45
CA ASN A 14 4.77 -7.24 -9.09
C ASN A 14 5.86 -7.72 -10.07
N ARG A 15 6.17 -9.02 -10.12
CA ARG A 15 7.32 -9.57 -10.88
C ARG A 15 6.98 -10.70 -11.83
N ASP A 16 5.84 -11.37 -11.63
CA ASP A 16 5.46 -12.56 -12.37
C ASP A 16 4.18 -12.31 -13.19
N GLU A 17 4.34 -12.25 -14.51
CA GLU A 17 3.23 -12.05 -15.45
C GLU A 17 2.17 -13.15 -15.37
N GLN A 18 2.57 -14.40 -15.09
CA GLN A 18 1.62 -15.50 -14.91
C GLN A 18 0.78 -15.27 -13.66
N MET A 19 1.40 -14.79 -12.58
CA MET A 19 0.67 -14.42 -11.37
C MET A 19 -0.28 -13.24 -11.62
N GLN A 20 0.13 -12.25 -12.40
CA GLN A 20 -0.73 -11.13 -12.80
C GLN A 20 -1.95 -11.59 -13.59
N GLN A 21 -1.78 -12.53 -14.52
CA GLN A 21 -2.89 -13.11 -15.28
C GLN A 21 -3.86 -13.86 -14.36
N VAL A 22 -3.35 -14.74 -13.49
CA VAL A 22 -4.20 -15.48 -12.55
C VAL A 22 -4.95 -14.53 -11.61
N PHE A 23 -4.31 -13.46 -11.14
CA PHE A 23 -4.94 -12.47 -10.27
C PHE A 23 -5.99 -11.63 -11.02
N ALA A 24 -5.72 -11.24 -12.27
CA ALA A 24 -6.68 -10.51 -13.11
C ALA A 24 -7.92 -11.36 -13.44
N ASP A 25 -7.73 -12.65 -13.73
CA ASP A 25 -8.81 -13.58 -14.07
C ASP A 25 -9.65 -13.98 -12.84
N ASN A 26 -8.98 -14.25 -11.71
CA ASN A 26 -9.63 -14.69 -10.48
C ASN A 26 -8.80 -14.38 -9.24
N LYS A 27 -9.07 -13.20 -8.66
CA LYS A 27 -8.41 -12.70 -7.44
C LYS A 27 -8.45 -13.72 -6.29
N ASN A 28 -9.61 -14.30 -6.01
CA ASN A 28 -9.79 -15.24 -4.90
C ASN A 28 -8.95 -16.50 -5.07
N LYS A 29 -8.84 -17.01 -6.29
CA LYS A 29 -8.00 -18.17 -6.59
C LYS A 29 -6.51 -17.85 -6.40
N ALA A 30 -6.07 -16.66 -6.80
CA ALA A 30 -4.68 -16.23 -6.60
C ALA A 30 -4.34 -16.05 -5.11
N LEU A 31 -5.27 -15.51 -4.33
CA LEU A 31 -5.11 -15.23 -2.90
C LEU A 31 -5.24 -16.49 -2.01
N ALA A 32 -5.97 -17.51 -2.45
CA ALA A 32 -6.21 -18.75 -1.67
C ALA A 32 -4.95 -19.51 -1.24
N ASN A 33 -3.81 -19.26 -1.88
CA ASN A 33 -2.51 -19.88 -1.53
C ASN A 33 -1.77 -19.17 -0.39
N TYR A 34 -2.35 -18.09 0.15
CA TYR A 34 -1.75 -17.24 1.17
C TYR A 34 -2.59 -17.29 2.46
N ASP A 35 -1.91 -17.37 3.60
CA ASP A 35 -2.54 -17.31 4.92
C ASP A 35 -2.85 -15.85 5.28
N LEU A 36 -3.97 -15.36 4.74
CA LEU A 36 -4.45 -13.98 4.86
C LEU A 36 -5.67 -13.91 5.78
N THR A 37 -5.72 -12.87 6.62
CA THR A 37 -6.95 -12.48 7.33
C THR A 37 -8.02 -12.07 6.33
N ASP A 38 -9.29 -12.06 6.76
CA ASP A 38 -10.39 -11.51 5.95
C ASP A 38 -10.14 -10.03 5.58
N GLU A 39 -9.54 -9.24 6.48
CA GLU A 39 -9.23 -7.82 6.24
C GLU A 39 -8.12 -7.65 5.18
N GLU A 40 -7.04 -8.43 5.28
CA GLU A 40 -5.94 -8.43 4.29
C GLU A 40 -6.42 -8.93 2.93
N HIS A 41 -7.24 -9.98 2.93
CA HIS A 41 -7.81 -10.52 1.71
C HIS A 41 -8.71 -9.49 1.01
N ALA A 42 -9.62 -8.86 1.75
CA ALA A 42 -10.49 -7.81 1.21
C ALA A 42 -9.67 -6.61 0.69
N ALA A 43 -8.61 -6.20 1.40
CA ALA A 43 -7.74 -5.10 0.98
C ALA A 43 -7.06 -5.39 -0.37
N LEU A 44 -6.57 -6.63 -0.57
CA LEU A 44 -5.96 -7.06 -1.84
C LEU A 44 -7.00 -7.23 -2.95
N GLU A 45 -8.16 -7.79 -2.64
CA GLU A 45 -9.23 -8.01 -3.62
C GLU A 45 -9.77 -6.66 -4.16
N LEU A 46 -9.99 -5.69 -3.28
CA LEU A 46 -10.49 -4.36 -3.62
C LEU A 46 -9.40 -3.42 -4.17
N GLY A 47 -8.13 -3.76 -4.00
CA GLY A 47 -7.02 -2.87 -4.33
C GLY A 47 -6.97 -1.64 -3.40
N ASP A 48 -7.34 -1.80 -2.13
CA ASP A 48 -7.39 -0.71 -1.15
C ASP A 48 -5.97 -0.35 -0.69
N ILE A 49 -5.33 0.57 -1.43
CA ILE A 49 -3.98 1.08 -1.15
C ILE A 49 -3.88 1.65 0.27
N GLY A 50 -4.90 2.37 0.73
CA GLY A 50 -4.91 3.01 2.03
C GLY A 50 -4.92 1.99 3.17
N LEU A 51 -5.79 0.98 3.07
CA LEU A 51 -5.84 -0.11 4.04
C LEU A 51 -4.56 -0.95 4.01
N LEU A 52 -4.03 -1.31 2.84
CA LEU A 52 -2.76 -2.03 2.72
C LEU A 52 -1.60 -1.26 3.37
N TYR A 53 -1.56 0.06 3.22
CA TYR A 53 -0.59 0.91 3.90
C TYR A 53 -0.76 0.88 5.42
N VAL A 54 -1.99 1.03 5.92
CA VAL A 54 -2.29 1.00 7.37
C VAL A 54 -1.98 -0.37 7.98
N LEU A 55 -2.17 -1.46 7.24
CA LEU A 55 -1.77 -2.80 7.66
C LEU A 55 -0.24 -2.97 7.77
N GLY A 56 0.54 -2.04 7.21
CA GLY A 56 1.99 -1.97 7.35
C GLY A 56 2.78 -2.47 6.15
N VAL A 57 2.14 -2.63 4.98
CA VAL A 57 2.83 -3.02 3.74
C VAL A 57 3.92 -2.01 3.41
N ASN A 58 5.11 -2.52 3.08
CA ASN A 58 6.22 -1.68 2.65
C ASN A 58 5.84 -0.81 1.43
N GLY A 59 6.07 0.50 1.53
CA GLY A 59 5.71 1.47 0.49
C GLY A 59 6.34 1.25 -0.88
N GLN A 60 7.51 0.59 -0.99
CA GLN A 60 8.09 0.26 -2.29
C GLN A 60 7.32 -0.86 -2.99
N ILE A 61 6.97 -1.92 -2.23
CA ILE A 61 6.14 -3.03 -2.74
C ILE A 61 4.76 -2.49 -3.12
N LEU A 62 4.19 -1.63 -2.27
CA LEU A 62 2.87 -1.04 -2.49
C LEU A 62 2.85 -0.08 -3.70
N MET A 63 3.91 0.70 -3.92
CA MET A 63 4.06 1.56 -5.10
C MET A 63 4.00 0.75 -6.40
N HIS A 64 4.71 -0.38 -6.47
CA HIS A 64 4.65 -1.25 -7.66
C HIS A 64 3.27 -1.87 -7.87
N TYR A 65 2.56 -2.19 -6.78
CA TYR A 65 1.18 -2.69 -6.87
C TYR A 65 0.21 -1.60 -7.34
N ALA A 66 0.36 -0.36 -6.87
CA ALA A 66 -0.41 0.78 -7.35
C ALA A 66 -0.18 1.01 -8.85
N ALA A 67 1.07 0.88 -9.32
CA ALA A 67 1.38 0.94 -10.75
C ALA A 67 0.72 -0.22 -11.53
N TYR A 68 0.70 -1.44 -10.99
CA TYR A 68 -0.05 -2.56 -11.57
C TYR A 68 -1.55 -2.24 -11.71
N LEU A 69 -2.14 -1.58 -10.70
CA LEU A 69 -3.53 -1.11 -10.74
C LEU A 69 -3.74 0.16 -11.60
N GLN A 70 -2.71 0.68 -12.27
CA GLN A 70 -2.75 1.90 -13.07
C GLN A 70 -3.14 3.15 -12.26
N ILE A 71 -2.71 3.20 -11.00
CA ILE A 71 -2.90 4.36 -10.12
C ILE A 71 -1.71 5.30 -10.29
N GLU A 72 -1.99 6.56 -10.59
CA GLU A 72 -0.97 7.60 -10.75
C GLU A 72 -0.30 7.97 -9.43
N TRP A 73 0.92 8.51 -9.51
CA TRP A 73 1.76 8.79 -8.33
C TRP A 73 1.06 9.66 -7.27
N PHE A 74 0.40 10.74 -7.67
CA PHE A 74 -0.27 11.64 -6.74
C PHE A 74 -1.51 10.98 -6.11
N ASP A 75 -2.25 10.17 -6.88
CA ASP A 75 -3.40 9.44 -6.38
C ASP A 75 -2.98 8.34 -5.40
N TYR A 76 -1.85 7.67 -5.65
CA TYR A 76 -1.23 6.72 -4.72
C TYR A 76 -0.89 7.38 -3.37
N LEU A 77 -0.22 8.54 -3.41
CA LEU A 77 0.11 9.29 -2.20
C LEU A 77 -1.14 9.76 -1.45
N GLN A 78 -2.18 10.18 -2.16
CA GLN A 78 -3.45 10.58 -1.56
C GLN A 78 -4.18 9.38 -0.94
N ALA A 79 -4.24 8.24 -1.62
CA ALA A 79 -4.85 7.03 -1.10
C ALA A 79 -4.19 6.54 0.21
N MET A 80 -2.87 6.69 0.34
CA MET A 80 -2.18 6.41 1.60
C MET A 80 -2.62 7.34 2.73
N ARG A 81 -2.80 8.65 2.46
CA ARG A 81 -3.27 9.64 3.44
C ARG A 81 -4.70 9.35 3.86
N ASP A 82 -5.58 9.15 2.88
CA ASP A 82 -6.98 8.80 3.10
C ASP A 82 -7.11 7.49 3.89
N GLY A 83 -6.20 6.54 3.66
CA GLY A 83 -6.09 5.31 4.41
C GLY A 83 -5.89 5.54 5.90
N VAL A 84 -4.95 6.42 6.27
CA VAL A 84 -4.69 6.77 7.68
C VAL A 84 -5.89 7.48 8.31
N ASP A 85 -6.52 8.40 7.58
CA ASP A 85 -7.70 9.11 8.05
C ASP A 85 -8.90 8.17 8.28
N LYS A 86 -9.06 7.16 7.42
CA LYS A 86 -10.20 6.22 7.46
C LYS A 86 -9.99 5.01 8.37
N HIS A 87 -8.79 4.42 8.36
CA HIS A 87 -8.48 3.13 9.01
C HIS A 87 -7.60 3.28 10.26
N GLY A 88 -7.14 4.50 10.55
CA GLY A 88 -6.30 4.82 11.71
C GLY A 88 -4.80 4.75 11.44
N PRO A 89 -3.97 4.84 12.49
CA PRO A 89 -2.51 4.85 12.34
C PRO A 89 -2.00 3.54 11.73
N VAL A 90 -0.87 3.63 11.02
CA VAL A 90 -0.16 2.45 10.51
C VAL A 90 0.20 1.52 11.65
N ARG A 91 -0.22 0.26 11.54
CA ARG A 91 -0.26 -0.73 12.63
C ARG A 91 1.04 -1.53 12.75
N ALA A 92 1.78 -1.69 11.66
CA ALA A 92 2.97 -2.53 11.59
C ALA A 92 3.99 -2.03 10.54
N GLY A 93 5.16 -2.67 10.52
CA GLY A 93 6.22 -2.34 9.56
C GLY A 93 7.01 -1.07 9.93
N ILE A 94 7.82 -0.58 8.98
CA ILE A 94 8.75 0.54 9.20
C ILE A 94 8.04 1.88 9.45
N TYR A 95 6.77 2.00 9.05
CA TYR A 95 5.95 3.19 9.21
C TYR A 95 5.00 3.10 10.41
N ALA A 96 5.13 2.07 11.25
CA ALA A 96 4.26 1.90 12.42
C ALA A 96 4.25 3.15 13.30
N MET A 97 3.08 3.75 13.50
CA MET A 97 2.93 4.99 14.25
C MET A 97 2.65 4.67 15.73
N THR A 98 3.68 4.20 16.44
CA THR A 98 3.59 3.88 17.87
C THR A 98 3.80 5.13 18.73
N GLY A 99 2.73 5.86 19.03
CA GLY A 99 2.50 6.74 20.20
C GLY A 99 3.56 7.72 20.75
N GLY A 100 4.76 7.84 20.17
CA GLY A 100 5.88 8.60 20.75
C GLY A 100 6.83 9.23 19.74
N GLY A 101 6.56 9.12 18.44
CA GLY A 101 7.39 9.69 17.38
C GLY A 101 6.66 10.82 16.67
N LYS A 102 7.22 12.03 16.73
CA LYS A 102 6.83 13.18 15.90
C LYS A 102 6.48 12.72 14.49
N LEU A 103 5.36 13.23 13.95
CA LEU A 103 4.94 12.99 12.57
C LEU A 103 6.13 13.13 11.61
N PHE A 104 6.58 12.02 11.02
CA PHE A 104 7.63 12.03 9.98
C PHE A 104 7.11 12.49 8.62
N ALA A 105 5.81 12.80 8.50
CA ALA A 105 5.19 13.27 7.28
C ALA A 105 4.84 14.76 7.37
N GLN A 106 5.83 15.62 7.62
CA GLN A 106 5.69 17.01 7.21
C GLN A 106 6.05 17.09 5.73
N THR A 107 5.02 17.28 4.89
CA THR A 107 5.23 17.69 3.48
C THR A 107 6.02 18.99 3.53
N PRO A 108 7.23 19.08 2.93
CA PRO A 108 7.92 20.36 2.87
C PRO A 108 7.03 21.35 2.13
N PRO A 109 6.86 22.59 2.63
CA PRO A 109 6.07 23.59 1.93
C PRO A 109 6.64 23.75 0.52
N SER A 110 5.75 23.72 -0.48
CA SER A 110 6.12 24.02 -1.85
C SER A 110 6.60 25.45 -1.90
N ASP A 111 7.91 25.65 -1.97
CA ASP A 111 8.51 26.96 -2.08
C ASP A 111 8.25 27.49 -3.49
N LYS A 112 7.13 28.19 -3.65
CA LYS A 112 6.82 28.94 -4.86
C LYS A 112 7.50 30.29 -4.75
N GLY A 113 8.66 30.39 -5.39
CA GLY A 113 9.10 31.58 -6.11
C GLY A 113 9.77 32.66 -5.26
N GLU A 114 11.09 32.72 -5.35
CA GLU A 114 11.78 34.01 -5.30
C GLU A 114 12.45 34.26 -6.65
N SER A 115 11.98 35.31 -7.31
CA SER A 115 12.56 35.87 -8.52
C SER A 115 13.97 36.38 -8.23
N PHE A 116 14.94 35.96 -9.04
CA PHE A 116 16.22 36.65 -9.12
C PHE A 116 16.00 38.04 -9.72
N GLN A 117 16.34 39.08 -8.96
CA GLN A 117 16.69 40.40 -9.50
C GLN A 117 18.21 40.48 -9.66
#